data_AF-A0A9X7LZS0-F1
#
_entry.id   AF-A0A9X7LZS0-F1
#
_cell.length_a   1.000
_cell.length_b   1.000
_cell.length_c   1.000
_cell.angle_alpha   90.00
_cell.angle_beta   90.00
_cell.angle_gamma   90.00
#
_symmetry.space_group_name_H-M   'P 1'
#
loop_
_entity.id
_entity.type
_entity.pdbx_description
1 polymer ?
#
loop_
_entity_poly.entity_id
_entity_poly.type
_entity_poly.pdbx_seq_one_letter_code
_entity_poly.pdbx_strand_id
1 'polypeptide(L)'
;MGKHSNIKVLTVQEQQDIQKVQKSVEDDFLQFRNVTGIGAGIQQVNGIMTGTPSLLVFVDQKLPVETLETNQVIPKEVNGIKTDVIQTGYLFAGTQQTLQVDTQALSTRVRPAKGGYSVAHRNVTAGTIATCVYDILPNGSTNPPTHGYGIPNRYYILSNNHVLANSNNANIGDPILQPGPIDGGSDPADRIATLSRFIPITFSSQVPLENQNNLVDAAIAEAPFHQIDRSIHWIGSVQGWRRKQNVTVGTRVMKTGRTTNHTHGVITAVNATVDVNYGSGRVARFRDQIVTTNLSSGGDSGSLITTNDGVAIGLLFAGSSSVTIANHIEHVRSLLGIEVAENIL
;
A
#
# COMPACT_ATOMS: atom_id res chain seq x y z
N MET A 1 21.60 1.67 -26.09
CA MET A 1 21.31 0.49 -25.24
C MET A 1 21.78 0.83 -23.83
N GLY A 2 20.84 1.24 -22.97
CA GLY A 2 21.16 1.75 -21.63
C GLY A 2 21.64 0.64 -20.70
N LYS A 3 22.68 0.93 -19.91
CA LYS A 3 23.16 0.07 -18.83
C LYS A 3 21.99 -0.24 -17.89
N HIS A 4 21.40 -1.43 -18.00
CA HIS A 4 20.52 -1.95 -16.96
C HIS A 4 21.41 -2.19 -15.74
N SER A 5 21.39 -1.25 -14.79
CA SER A 5 21.92 -1.52 -13.46
C SER A 5 21.20 -2.75 -12.93
N ASN A 6 21.94 -3.84 -12.71
CA ASN A 6 21.43 -4.99 -11.99
C ASN A 6 21.11 -4.53 -10.58
N ILE A 7 19.86 -4.13 -10.36
CA ILE A 7 19.35 -3.81 -9.03
C ILE A 7 19.46 -5.11 -8.24
N LYS A 8 20.31 -5.14 -7.22
CA LYS A 8 20.44 -6.31 -6.36
C LYS A 8 19.06 -6.63 -5.77
N VAL A 9 18.65 -7.87 -5.88
CA VAL A 9 17.49 -8.41 -5.18
C VAL A 9 18.00 -9.08 -3.91
N LEU A 10 17.43 -8.74 -2.75
CA LEU A 10 17.81 -9.42 -1.52
C LEU A 10 17.29 -10.85 -1.53
N THR A 11 18.12 -11.77 -1.04
CA THR A 11 17.68 -13.13 -0.74
C THR A 11 16.71 -13.13 0.44
N VAL A 12 15.85 -14.15 0.52
CA VAL A 12 14.94 -14.32 1.66
C VAL A 12 15.71 -14.37 2.99
N GLN A 13 16.88 -15.01 3.01
CA GLN A 13 17.72 -15.11 4.19
C GLN A 13 18.29 -13.73 4.61
N GLU A 14 18.86 -12.96 3.68
CA GLU A 14 19.34 -11.60 3.98
C GLU A 14 18.21 -10.72 4.56
N GLN A 15 17.00 -10.81 4.02
CA GLN A 15 15.85 -10.07 4.56
C GLN A 15 15.50 -10.52 5.99
N GLN A 16 15.44 -11.83 6.24
CA GLN A 16 15.14 -12.37 7.56
C GLN A 16 16.19 -11.96 8.60
N ASP A 17 17.46 -11.88 8.22
CA ASP A 17 18.52 -11.47 9.14
C ASP A 17 18.42 -9.99 9.50
N ILE A 18 18.07 -9.11 8.56
CA ILE A 18 17.77 -7.71 8.86
C ILE A 18 16.52 -7.60 9.75
N GLN A 19 15.46 -8.36 9.46
CA GLN A 19 14.21 -8.34 10.24
C GLN A 19 14.41 -8.75 11.70
N LYS A 20 15.31 -9.72 11.98
CA LYS A 20 15.68 -10.09 13.35
C LYS A 20 16.30 -8.90 14.09
N VAL A 21 17.20 -8.16 13.44
CA VAL A 21 17.83 -6.97 14.03
C VAL A 21 16.81 -5.85 14.19
N GLN A 22 15.97 -5.59 13.18
CA GLN A 22 14.89 -4.62 13.25
C GLN A 22 14.03 -4.85 14.49
N LYS A 23 13.59 -6.09 14.73
CA LYS A 23 12.76 -6.45 15.88
C LYS A 23 13.41 -6.10 17.23
N SER A 24 14.74 -6.13 17.32
CA SER A 24 15.45 -5.78 18.56
C SER A 24 15.59 -4.29 18.85
N VAL A 25 15.38 -3.41 17.86
CA VAL A 25 15.61 -1.96 18.00
C VAL A 25 14.47 -1.08 17.53
N GLU A 26 13.43 -1.66 16.91
CA GLU A 26 12.33 -0.93 16.29
C GLU A 26 11.61 0.00 17.27
N ASP A 27 11.23 -0.50 18.45
CA ASP A 27 10.50 0.32 19.42
C ASP A 27 11.37 1.46 19.99
N ASP A 28 12.68 1.25 20.12
CA ASP A 28 13.63 2.28 20.56
C ASP A 28 13.80 3.38 19.48
N PHE A 29 14.04 2.98 18.23
CA PHE A 29 14.26 3.92 17.14
C PHE A 29 13.01 4.72 16.80
N LEU A 30 11.82 4.12 16.93
CA LEU A 30 10.55 4.80 16.70
C LEU A 30 10.20 5.83 17.78
N GLN A 31 10.95 5.91 18.88
CA GLN A 31 10.84 6.99 19.86
C GLN A 31 11.65 8.23 19.48
N PHE A 32 12.53 8.14 18.46
CA PHE A 32 13.34 9.27 18.04
C PHE A 32 12.46 10.26 17.30
N ARG A 33 12.54 11.56 17.66
CA ARG A 33 11.56 12.59 17.27
C ARG A 33 11.36 12.73 15.76
N ASN A 34 12.41 12.43 15.00
CA ASN A 34 12.46 12.62 13.55
C ASN A 34 12.29 11.29 12.78
N VAL A 35 12.19 10.16 13.46
CA VAL A 35 12.01 8.84 12.84
C VAL A 35 10.52 8.62 12.56
N THR A 36 10.20 8.34 11.31
CA THR A 36 8.83 8.08 10.83
C THR A 36 8.62 6.61 10.46
N GLY A 37 9.68 5.82 10.45
CA GLY A 37 9.58 4.38 10.27
C GLY A 37 10.93 3.67 10.22
N ILE A 38 10.87 2.34 10.11
CA ILE A 38 12.03 1.47 10.01
C ILE A 38 11.67 0.24 9.17
N GLY A 39 12.62 -0.33 8.42
CA GLY A 39 12.36 -1.53 7.62
C GLY A 39 13.60 -2.22 7.08
N ALA A 40 13.43 -3.43 6.55
CA ALA A 40 14.51 -4.20 5.96
C ALA A 40 14.69 -3.86 4.48
N GLY A 41 15.87 -3.41 4.06
CA GLY A 41 16.09 -2.91 2.71
C GLY A 41 17.54 -2.93 2.23
N ILE A 42 17.78 -2.18 1.15
CA ILE A 42 19.12 -1.98 0.58
C ILE A 42 19.52 -0.52 0.80
N GLN A 43 20.74 -0.33 1.30
CA GLN A 43 21.34 1.00 1.47
C GLN A 43 21.37 1.78 0.16
N GLN A 44 21.15 3.09 0.26
CA GLN A 44 21.18 4.03 -0.85
C GLN A 44 22.25 5.10 -0.64
N VAL A 45 23.00 5.40 -1.71
CA VAL A 45 23.93 6.52 -1.74
C VAL A 45 23.52 7.42 -2.91
N ASN A 46 23.19 8.68 -2.62
CA ASN A 46 22.68 9.64 -3.61
C ASN A 46 21.48 9.11 -4.40
N GLY A 47 20.57 8.40 -3.73
CA GLY A 47 19.38 7.78 -4.34
C GLY A 47 19.66 6.50 -5.13
N ILE A 48 20.91 6.03 -5.17
CA ILE A 48 21.31 4.82 -5.89
C ILE A 48 21.47 3.67 -4.90
N MET A 49 20.75 2.57 -5.15
CA MET A 49 20.88 1.31 -4.40
C MET A 49 22.30 0.76 -4.50
N THR A 50 22.98 0.58 -3.37
CA THR A 50 24.37 0.10 -3.32
C THR A 50 24.47 -1.43 -3.38
N GLY A 51 23.34 -2.14 -3.19
CA GLY A 51 23.31 -3.59 -3.02
C GLY A 51 23.75 -4.07 -1.63
N THR A 52 24.03 -3.16 -0.70
CA THR A 52 24.35 -3.55 0.67
C THR A 52 23.05 -3.76 1.45
N PRO A 53 22.78 -4.99 1.97
CA PRO A 53 21.64 -5.23 2.84
C PRO A 53 21.76 -4.37 4.10
N SER A 54 20.70 -3.68 4.49
CA SER A 54 20.75 -2.70 5.59
C SER A 54 19.40 -2.52 6.27
N LEU A 55 19.45 -2.15 7.54
CA LEU A 55 18.32 -1.66 8.30
C LEU A 55 18.06 -0.20 7.89
N LEU A 56 16.95 0.05 7.20
CA LEU A 56 16.60 1.40 6.77
C LEU A 56 15.79 2.09 7.87
N VAL A 57 16.23 3.29 8.25
CA VAL A 57 15.50 4.16 9.18
C VAL A 57 14.95 5.34 8.38
N PHE A 58 13.63 5.45 8.32
CA PHE A 58 12.93 6.51 7.61
C PHE A 58 12.78 7.73 8.52
N VAL A 59 13.11 8.90 7.98
CA VAL A 59 13.02 10.17 8.71
C VAL A 59 12.27 11.22 7.91
N ASP A 60 11.69 12.19 8.62
CA ASP A 60 11.04 13.34 7.99
C ASP A 60 12.09 14.21 7.25
N GLN A 61 13.13 14.65 7.97
CA GLN A 61 14.22 15.43 7.40
C GLN A 61 15.58 14.93 7.83
N LYS A 62 16.58 14.88 6.92
CA LYS A 62 17.97 14.68 7.34
C LYS A 62 18.51 15.92 8.03
N LEU A 63 18.96 15.73 9.26
CA LEU A 63 19.62 16.75 10.07
C LEU A 63 21.12 16.44 10.20
N PRO A 64 22.01 17.45 10.23
CA PRO A 64 23.42 17.23 10.51
C PRO A 64 23.61 16.59 11.89
N VAL A 65 24.53 15.65 12.02
CA VAL A 65 24.71 14.86 13.26
C VAL A 65 25.07 15.75 14.45
N GLU A 66 25.82 16.81 14.21
CA GLU A 66 26.20 17.84 15.19
C GLU A 66 25.00 18.63 15.76
N THR A 67 23.84 18.58 15.09
CA THR A 67 22.60 19.21 15.58
C THR A 67 21.72 18.25 16.39
N LEU A 68 22.09 16.97 16.45
CA LEU A 68 21.31 15.93 17.11
C LEU A 68 21.84 15.66 18.53
N GLU A 69 20.93 15.45 19.46
CA GLU A 69 21.26 14.85 20.76
C GLU A 69 21.79 13.41 20.53
N THR A 70 22.71 12.93 21.37
CA THR A 70 23.35 11.61 21.18
C THR A 70 22.34 10.47 21.11
N ASN A 71 21.24 10.56 21.87
CA ASN A 71 20.13 9.61 21.87
C ASN A 71 19.15 9.79 20.68
N GLN A 72 19.48 10.65 19.71
CA GLN A 72 18.73 10.84 18.46
C GLN A 72 19.57 10.46 17.23
N VAL A 73 20.81 10.02 17.44
CA VAL A 73 21.71 9.58 16.36
C VAL A 73 21.52 8.09 16.12
N ILE A 74 21.18 7.72 14.88
CA ILE A 74 21.12 6.33 14.46
C ILE A 74 22.56 5.76 14.37
N PRO A 75 22.89 4.69 15.10
CA PRO A 75 24.20 4.02 15.00
C PRO A 75 24.40 3.49 13.58
N LYS A 76 25.60 3.63 13.00
CA LYS A 76 25.89 3.18 11.62
C LYS A 76 25.73 1.67 11.39
N GLU A 77 25.74 0.90 12.47
CA GLU A 77 25.61 -0.55 12.49
C GLU A 77 24.94 -0.99 13.79
N VAL A 78 24.07 -1.98 13.71
CA VAL A 78 23.39 -2.61 14.85
C VAL A 78 23.48 -4.12 14.66
N ASN A 79 24.01 -4.83 15.66
CA ASN A 79 24.12 -6.30 15.64
C ASN A 79 24.72 -6.86 14.33
N GLY A 80 25.75 -6.21 13.77
CA GLY A 80 26.41 -6.61 12.52
C GLY A 80 25.69 -6.21 11.23
N ILE A 81 24.51 -5.57 11.32
CA ILE A 81 23.75 -5.08 10.17
C ILE A 81 23.94 -3.57 10.05
N LYS A 82 24.38 -3.11 8.89
CA LYS A 82 24.50 -1.67 8.60
C LYS A 82 23.14 -1.00 8.66
N THR A 83 23.13 0.24 9.12
CA THR A 83 21.95 1.10 9.04
C THR A 83 22.08 2.09 7.90
N ASP A 84 20.96 2.51 7.34
CA ASP A 84 20.92 3.66 6.44
C ASP A 84 19.73 4.56 6.77
N VAL A 85 19.99 5.87 6.85
CA VAL A 85 18.96 6.86 7.15
C VAL A 85 18.42 7.39 5.83
N ILE A 86 17.13 7.18 5.59
CA ILE A 86 16.44 7.57 4.35
C ILE A 86 15.47 8.70 4.66
N GLN A 87 15.60 9.83 3.96
CA GLN A 87 14.64 10.92 4.09
C GLN A 87 13.40 10.59 3.27
N THR A 88 12.30 10.28 3.94
CA THR A 88 11.00 10.03 3.29
C THR A 88 10.09 11.24 3.33
N GLY A 89 10.35 12.18 4.23
CA GLY A 89 9.36 13.20 4.56
C GLY A 89 8.17 12.59 5.30
N TYR A 90 7.12 13.39 5.41
CA TYR A 90 5.89 13.02 6.06
C TYR A 90 5.05 12.05 5.21
N LEU A 91 4.74 10.87 5.77
CA LEU A 91 3.91 9.86 5.11
C LEU A 91 2.43 10.21 5.29
N PHE A 92 1.69 10.26 4.18
CA PHE A 92 0.30 10.70 4.17
C PHE A 92 -0.61 9.72 3.43
N ALA A 93 -1.78 9.45 4.00
CA ALA A 93 -2.88 8.73 3.37
C ALA A 93 -3.97 9.74 2.95
N GLY A 94 -4.04 10.04 1.65
CA GLY A 94 -5.05 10.92 1.07
C GLY A 94 -4.50 11.92 0.05
N THR A 95 -5.33 12.88 -0.35
CA THR A 95 -4.94 13.97 -1.27
C THR A 95 -4.26 15.09 -0.48
N GLN A 96 -2.93 15.21 -0.56
CA GLN A 96 -2.31 16.52 -0.34
C GLN A 96 -2.75 17.45 -1.48
N GLN A 97 -3.02 18.71 -1.14
CA GLN A 97 -3.53 19.78 -2.00
C GLN A 97 -3.09 19.60 -3.47
N THR A 98 -4.05 19.21 -4.31
CA THR A 98 -3.80 18.82 -5.71
C THR A 98 -3.28 20.00 -6.52
N LEU A 99 -2.08 19.86 -7.08
CA LEU A 99 -1.80 20.43 -8.40
C LEU A 99 -2.81 19.81 -9.37
N GLN A 100 -3.48 20.64 -10.16
CA GLN A 100 -4.29 20.19 -11.29
C GLN A 100 -3.38 19.38 -12.22
N VAL A 101 -3.44 18.05 -12.16
CA VAL A 101 -2.84 17.18 -13.15
C VAL A 101 -3.97 16.81 -14.11
N ASP A 102 -3.78 17.07 -15.40
CA ASP A 102 -4.69 16.72 -16.48
C ASP A 102 -5.16 15.26 -16.38
N THR A 103 -6.36 15.03 -15.81
CA THR A 103 -6.97 13.70 -15.72
C THR A 103 -8.28 13.69 -16.51
N GLN A 104 -8.25 13.17 -17.74
CA GLN A 104 -9.48 12.95 -18.53
C GLN A 104 -9.85 11.48 -18.73
N ALA A 105 -8.96 10.49 -18.55
CA ALA A 105 -9.33 9.09 -18.82
C ALA A 105 -9.84 8.34 -17.57
N LEU A 106 -9.00 8.18 -16.54
CA LEU A 106 -9.29 7.30 -15.39
C LEU A 106 -10.21 7.93 -14.32
N SER A 107 -10.49 9.22 -14.43
CA SER A 107 -11.45 9.98 -13.62
C SER A 107 -12.88 9.93 -14.18
N THR A 108 -13.07 9.42 -15.41
CA THR A 108 -14.40 9.40 -16.03
C THR A 108 -15.24 8.20 -15.63
N ARG A 109 -16.55 8.33 -15.79
CA ARG A 109 -17.50 7.24 -15.63
C ARG A 109 -17.28 6.16 -16.69
N VAL A 110 -17.10 4.91 -16.25
CA VAL A 110 -16.97 3.74 -17.13
C VAL A 110 -17.76 2.55 -16.60
N ARG A 111 -18.30 1.73 -17.50
CA ARG A 111 -18.94 0.45 -17.19
C ARG A 111 -18.59 -0.58 -18.29
N PRO A 112 -18.11 -1.79 -17.95
CA PRO A 112 -17.69 -2.20 -16.62
C PRO A 112 -16.45 -1.42 -16.14
N ALA A 113 -16.39 -1.14 -14.85
CA ALA A 113 -15.26 -0.43 -14.24
C ALA A 113 -14.09 -1.38 -13.96
N LYS A 114 -12.91 -1.02 -14.46
CA LYS A 114 -11.65 -1.77 -14.30
C LYS A 114 -10.84 -1.25 -13.12
N GLY A 115 -9.85 -2.04 -12.69
CA GLY A 115 -8.79 -1.54 -11.82
C GLY A 115 -8.09 -0.32 -12.43
N GLY A 116 -7.69 0.63 -11.59
CA GLY A 116 -7.06 1.88 -11.97
C GLY A 116 -8.00 3.09 -12.11
N TYR A 117 -9.32 2.87 -12.21
CA TYR A 117 -10.29 3.96 -12.31
C TYR A 117 -10.65 4.57 -10.95
N SER A 118 -11.12 5.82 -10.98
CA SER A 118 -11.61 6.55 -9.82
C SER A 118 -12.79 5.86 -9.14
N VAL A 119 -12.75 5.78 -7.80
CA VAL A 119 -13.84 5.31 -6.95
C VAL A 119 -13.73 5.96 -5.57
N ALA A 120 -14.85 6.18 -4.90
CA ALA A 120 -14.84 6.51 -3.47
C ALA A 120 -16.21 6.37 -2.81
N HIS A 121 -16.18 6.34 -1.49
CA HIS A 121 -17.33 6.68 -0.66
C HIS A 121 -17.79 8.12 -0.94
N ARG A 122 -19.11 8.36 -0.90
CA ARG A 122 -19.71 9.67 -1.21
C ARG A 122 -19.21 10.85 -0.37
N ASN A 123 -18.67 10.60 0.82
CA ASN A 123 -18.15 11.63 1.75
C ASN A 123 -16.62 11.77 1.72
N VAL A 124 -15.95 11.14 0.74
CA VAL A 124 -14.49 11.21 0.53
C VAL A 124 -14.22 11.84 -0.84
N THR A 125 -13.01 12.32 -1.10
CA THR A 125 -12.65 12.95 -2.39
C THR A 125 -12.67 11.94 -3.55
N ALA A 126 -11.64 11.11 -3.65
CA ALA A 126 -11.55 9.96 -4.56
C ALA A 126 -10.33 9.11 -4.19
N GLY A 127 -10.37 7.84 -4.54
CA GLY A 127 -9.23 6.94 -4.63
C GLY A 127 -9.28 6.17 -5.95
N THR A 128 -8.72 4.96 -5.94
CA THR A 128 -8.57 4.09 -7.10
C THR A 128 -9.13 2.70 -6.82
N ILE A 129 -9.80 2.10 -7.80
CA ILE A 129 -10.18 0.68 -7.79
C ILE A 129 -8.91 -0.17 -7.91
N ALA A 130 -8.65 -1.07 -6.96
CA ALA A 130 -7.55 -2.03 -7.07
C ALA A 130 -7.83 -3.01 -8.22
N THR A 131 -8.89 -3.79 -8.06
CA THR A 131 -9.46 -4.73 -9.03
C THR A 131 -10.80 -5.25 -8.49
N CYS A 132 -11.51 -6.05 -9.30
CA CYS A 132 -12.63 -6.86 -8.86
C CYS A 132 -12.14 -8.14 -8.16
N VAL A 133 -12.67 -8.39 -6.97
CA VAL A 133 -12.35 -9.52 -6.09
C VAL A 133 -13.63 -10.28 -5.70
N TYR A 134 -13.49 -11.44 -5.07
CA TYR A 134 -14.62 -12.23 -4.59
C TYR A 134 -14.28 -12.89 -3.25
N ASP A 135 -15.25 -13.48 -2.56
CA ASP A 135 -14.98 -14.18 -1.30
C ASP A 135 -14.10 -15.43 -1.51
N ILE A 136 -13.29 -15.79 -0.51
CA ILE A 136 -12.61 -17.09 -0.52
C ILE A 136 -13.65 -18.22 -0.68
N LEU A 137 -13.45 -19.04 -1.69
CA LEU A 137 -14.37 -20.12 -2.06
C LEU A 137 -14.29 -21.29 -1.07
N PRO A 138 -15.31 -22.19 -1.05
CA PRO A 138 -15.28 -23.41 -0.26
C PRO A 138 -13.98 -24.20 -0.43
N ASN A 139 -13.47 -24.74 0.68
CA ASN A 139 -12.17 -25.44 0.78
C ASN A 139 -10.92 -24.54 0.61
N GLY A 140 -11.12 -23.23 0.45
CA GLY A 140 -10.03 -22.26 0.55
C GLY A 140 -9.61 -22.01 1.99
N SER A 141 -8.35 -21.58 2.17
CA SER A 141 -7.79 -21.23 3.47
C SER A 141 -6.93 -19.97 3.35
N THR A 142 -6.78 -19.27 4.47
CA THR A 142 -5.85 -18.15 4.64
C THR A 142 -4.53 -18.59 5.24
N ASN A 143 -4.50 -19.72 5.95
CA ASN A 143 -3.29 -20.23 6.60
C ASN A 143 -3.29 -21.78 6.74
N PRO A 144 -2.42 -22.52 6.03
CA PRO A 144 -1.67 -22.05 4.86
C PRO A 144 -2.65 -21.60 3.75
N PRO A 145 -2.26 -20.65 2.89
CA PRO A 145 -3.16 -20.19 1.83
C PRO A 145 -3.40 -21.30 0.81
N THR A 146 -4.68 -21.62 0.59
CA THR A 146 -5.14 -22.55 -0.44
C THR A 146 -6.31 -21.92 -1.20
N HIS A 147 -6.35 -22.13 -2.51
CA HIS A 147 -7.45 -21.67 -3.33
C HIS A 147 -8.62 -22.65 -3.20
N GLY A 148 -9.83 -22.12 -2.97
CA GLY A 148 -11.06 -22.91 -2.91
C GLY A 148 -11.62 -23.23 -4.30
N TYR A 149 -12.70 -24.02 -4.32
CA TYR A 149 -13.37 -24.43 -5.56
C TYR A 149 -14.84 -24.01 -5.57
N GLY A 150 -15.33 -23.60 -6.73
CA GLY A 150 -16.72 -23.20 -6.92
C GLY A 150 -16.87 -21.97 -7.81
N ILE A 151 -18.08 -21.43 -7.86
CA ILE A 151 -18.40 -20.20 -8.59
C ILE A 151 -18.63 -19.10 -7.56
N PRO A 152 -17.97 -17.94 -7.68
CA PRO A 152 -18.25 -16.81 -6.80
C PRO A 152 -19.69 -16.32 -6.96
N ASN A 153 -20.40 -16.16 -5.84
CA ASN A 153 -21.77 -15.65 -5.83
C ASN A 153 -21.84 -14.11 -5.68
N ARG A 154 -20.74 -13.51 -5.19
CA ARG A 154 -20.63 -12.08 -4.93
C ARG A 154 -19.28 -11.59 -5.41
N TYR A 155 -19.29 -10.35 -5.90
CA TYR A 155 -18.11 -9.68 -6.40
C TYR A 155 -18.01 -8.31 -5.75
N TYR A 156 -16.77 -7.88 -5.55
CA TYR A 156 -16.49 -6.66 -4.83
C TYR A 156 -15.45 -5.82 -5.54
N ILE A 157 -15.59 -4.51 -5.41
CA ILE A 157 -14.51 -3.54 -5.66
C ILE A 157 -13.59 -3.57 -4.44
N LEU A 158 -12.30 -3.84 -4.64
CA LEU A 158 -11.27 -3.67 -3.61
C LEU A 158 -10.65 -2.27 -3.71
N SER A 159 -10.49 -1.60 -2.57
CA SER A 159 -9.70 -0.37 -2.42
C SER A 159 -9.32 -0.17 -0.95
N ASN A 160 -8.88 1.03 -0.55
CA ASN A 160 -8.54 1.32 0.84
C ASN A 160 -9.77 1.59 1.71
N ASN A 161 -9.63 1.40 3.02
CA ASN A 161 -10.60 1.86 4.01
C ASN A 161 -10.76 3.37 3.93
N HIS A 162 -9.70 4.15 3.86
CA HIS A 162 -9.88 5.61 3.78
C HIS A 162 -10.56 6.07 2.48
N VAL A 163 -10.64 5.21 1.45
CA VAL A 163 -11.34 5.48 0.18
C VAL A 163 -12.80 5.05 0.24
N LEU A 164 -13.09 3.83 0.70
CA LEU A 164 -14.46 3.25 0.67
C LEU A 164 -15.21 3.32 2.00
N ALA A 165 -14.49 3.43 3.11
CA ALA A 165 -15.03 3.41 4.47
C ALA A 165 -14.74 4.70 5.26
N ASN A 166 -14.34 5.77 4.57
CA ASN A 166 -14.16 7.10 5.16
C ASN A 166 -13.29 7.10 6.43
N SER A 167 -12.20 6.33 6.43
CA SER A 167 -11.31 6.17 7.59
C SER A 167 -12.08 5.73 8.84
N ASN A 168 -12.81 4.62 8.73
CA ASN A 168 -13.73 4.03 9.71
C ASN A 168 -15.05 4.80 9.95
N ASN A 169 -15.29 5.93 9.29
CA ASN A 169 -16.46 6.78 9.54
C ASN A 169 -17.60 6.55 8.53
N ALA A 170 -17.67 5.35 7.93
CA ALA A 170 -18.76 4.91 7.07
C ALA A 170 -19.50 3.74 7.70
N ASN A 171 -20.73 3.52 7.26
CA ASN A 171 -21.55 2.38 7.65
C ASN A 171 -21.56 1.32 6.54
N ILE A 172 -21.60 0.05 6.92
CA ILE A 172 -21.84 -1.03 5.96
C ILE A 172 -23.18 -0.75 5.25
N GLY A 173 -23.20 -0.88 3.93
CA GLY A 173 -24.31 -0.51 3.06
C GLY A 173 -24.22 0.89 2.46
N ASP A 174 -23.28 1.74 2.90
CA ASP A 174 -23.12 3.08 2.34
C ASP A 174 -22.77 3.04 0.84
N PRO A 175 -23.24 4.03 0.05
CA PRO A 175 -23.06 4.05 -1.39
C PRO A 175 -21.60 4.36 -1.78
N ILE A 176 -21.10 3.61 -2.75
CA ILE A 176 -19.80 3.81 -3.39
C ILE A 176 -20.02 4.27 -4.83
N LEU A 177 -19.30 5.31 -5.25
CA LEU A 177 -19.48 5.99 -6.52
C LEU A 177 -18.31 5.70 -7.48
N GLN A 178 -18.62 5.50 -8.75
CA GLN A 178 -17.64 5.46 -9.86
C GLN A 178 -18.17 6.37 -10.98
N PRO A 179 -17.51 7.52 -11.23
CA PRO A 179 -16.27 7.98 -10.59
C PRO A 179 -16.48 8.48 -9.15
N GLY A 180 -15.41 8.76 -8.40
CA GLY A 180 -15.50 9.32 -7.05
C GLY A 180 -16.04 10.77 -7.03
N PRO A 181 -16.44 11.31 -5.86
CA PRO A 181 -17.06 12.64 -5.75
C PRO A 181 -16.28 13.79 -6.38
N ILE A 182 -14.96 13.86 -6.19
CA ILE A 182 -14.16 14.96 -6.75
C ILE A 182 -14.02 14.90 -8.28
N ASP A 183 -14.28 13.73 -8.86
CA ASP A 183 -14.27 13.48 -10.30
C ASP A 183 -15.68 13.58 -10.92
N GLY A 184 -16.65 14.12 -10.16
CA GLY A 184 -18.01 14.41 -10.63
C GLY A 184 -19.05 13.33 -10.35
N GLY A 185 -18.69 12.26 -9.65
CA GLY A 185 -19.62 11.20 -9.28
C GLY A 185 -20.69 11.67 -8.29
N SER A 186 -21.93 11.26 -8.51
CA SER A 186 -23.08 11.63 -7.67
C SER A 186 -23.92 10.43 -7.25
N ASP A 187 -24.55 10.50 -6.09
CA ASP A 187 -25.52 9.50 -5.63
C ASP A 187 -26.95 10.00 -5.89
N PRO A 188 -27.84 9.25 -6.58
CA PRO A 188 -27.70 7.84 -6.97
C PRO A 188 -27.13 7.57 -8.36
N ALA A 189 -26.88 8.57 -9.21
CA ALA A 189 -26.61 8.37 -10.64
C ALA A 189 -25.34 7.53 -10.94
N ASP A 190 -24.31 7.65 -10.11
CA ASP A 190 -23.01 7.02 -10.28
C ASP A 190 -22.71 5.95 -9.23
N ARG A 191 -23.71 5.59 -8.42
CA ARG A 191 -23.61 4.47 -7.48
C ARG A 191 -23.28 3.19 -8.25
N ILE A 192 -22.12 2.61 -7.93
CA ILE A 192 -21.64 1.36 -8.55
C ILE A 192 -21.74 0.17 -7.58
N ALA A 193 -21.61 0.42 -6.29
CA ALA A 193 -21.48 -0.58 -5.26
C ALA A 193 -21.99 -0.07 -3.91
N THR A 194 -22.09 -0.97 -2.93
CA THR A 194 -22.36 -0.64 -1.52
C THR A 194 -21.24 -1.19 -0.64
N LEU A 195 -20.76 -0.40 0.33
CA LEU A 195 -19.71 -0.83 1.25
C LEU A 195 -20.09 -2.14 1.94
N SER A 196 -19.22 -3.15 1.87
CA SER A 196 -19.50 -4.50 2.38
C SER A 196 -18.67 -4.83 3.62
N ARG A 197 -17.35 -4.67 3.56
CA ARG A 197 -16.43 -4.94 4.67
C ARG A 197 -15.24 -3.99 4.63
N PHE A 198 -14.68 -3.66 5.79
CA PHE A 198 -13.41 -2.96 5.90
C PHE A 198 -12.67 -3.39 7.17
N ILE A 199 -11.35 -3.23 7.17
CA ILE A 199 -10.54 -3.47 8.35
C ILE A 199 -10.39 -2.14 9.10
N PRO A 200 -10.87 -2.04 10.36
CA PRO A 200 -10.76 -0.80 11.13
C PRO A 200 -9.30 -0.40 11.35
N ILE A 201 -8.98 0.87 11.10
CA ILE A 201 -7.67 1.46 11.39
C ILE A 201 -7.66 1.96 12.84
N THR A 202 -6.69 1.54 13.63
CA THR A 202 -6.47 2.06 14.97
C THR A 202 -5.66 3.35 14.88
N PHE A 203 -6.20 4.47 15.37
CA PHE A 203 -5.54 5.77 15.36
C PHE A 203 -4.91 6.11 16.71
N SER A 204 -3.93 7.03 16.71
CA SER A 204 -3.20 7.53 17.89
C SER A 204 -4.11 8.21 18.91
N SER A 205 -5.28 8.70 18.50
CA SER A 205 -6.31 9.23 19.39
C SER A 205 -7.03 8.15 20.20
N GLN A 206 -6.89 6.88 19.82
CA GLN A 206 -7.56 5.74 20.44
C GLN A 206 -6.58 4.86 21.22
N VAL A 207 -5.42 4.55 20.62
CA VAL A 207 -4.38 3.69 21.19
C VAL A 207 -3.03 4.33 20.93
N PRO A 208 -2.09 4.38 21.90
CA PRO A 208 -0.73 4.86 21.68
C PRO A 208 -0.02 4.11 20.55
N LEU A 209 0.83 4.79 19.78
CA LEU A 209 1.45 4.25 18.56
C LEU A 209 2.25 2.97 18.82
N GLU A 210 2.96 2.90 19.94
CA GLU A 210 3.75 1.75 20.37
C GLU A 210 2.90 0.47 20.54
N ASN A 211 1.62 0.62 20.87
CA ASN A 211 0.67 -0.47 21.09
C ASN A 211 -0.18 -0.79 19.85
N GLN A 212 0.05 -0.11 18.73
CA GLN A 212 -0.68 -0.34 17.48
C GLN A 212 -0.03 -1.41 16.61
N ASN A 213 -0.88 -2.12 15.86
CA ASN A 213 -0.48 -3.17 14.92
C ASN A 213 -1.40 -3.18 13.68
N ASN A 214 -1.58 -2.03 13.03
CA ASN A 214 -2.35 -1.98 11.79
C ASN A 214 -1.57 -2.70 10.69
N LEU A 215 -2.15 -3.73 10.08
CA LEU A 215 -1.53 -4.46 8.97
C LEU A 215 -2.01 -3.97 7.60
N VAL A 216 -3.27 -3.49 7.53
CA VAL A 216 -3.90 -3.10 6.28
C VAL A 216 -4.78 -1.87 6.42
N ASP A 217 -4.73 -1.02 5.40
CA ASP A 217 -5.77 -0.05 5.08
C ASP A 217 -6.56 -0.58 3.87
N ALA A 218 -7.65 -1.30 4.13
CA ALA A 218 -8.37 -2.01 3.08
C ALA A 218 -9.88 -2.11 3.35
N ALA A 219 -10.65 -2.04 2.27
CA ALA A 219 -12.09 -2.19 2.26
C ALA A 219 -12.56 -2.78 0.94
N ILE A 220 -13.76 -3.36 0.96
CA ILE A 220 -14.45 -3.89 -0.20
C ILE A 220 -15.89 -3.40 -0.27
N ALA A 221 -16.40 -3.22 -1.49
CA ALA A 221 -17.77 -2.83 -1.74
C ALA A 221 -18.43 -3.79 -2.74
N GLU A 222 -19.59 -4.34 -2.40
CA GLU A 222 -20.31 -5.32 -3.21
C GLU A 222 -20.92 -4.62 -4.43
N ALA A 223 -20.67 -5.17 -5.62
CA ALA A 223 -21.15 -4.62 -6.88
C ALA A 223 -21.72 -5.72 -7.79
N PRO A 224 -22.72 -5.40 -8.64
CA PRO A 224 -23.14 -6.32 -9.68
C PRO A 224 -21.99 -6.60 -10.65
N PHE A 225 -21.72 -7.87 -10.94
CA PHE A 225 -20.57 -8.27 -11.77
C PHE A 225 -20.55 -7.60 -13.14
N HIS A 226 -21.71 -7.37 -13.77
CA HIS A 226 -21.80 -6.68 -15.07
C HIS A 226 -21.38 -5.20 -15.02
N GLN A 227 -21.18 -4.62 -13.84
CA GLN A 227 -20.70 -3.25 -13.66
C GLN A 227 -19.19 -3.16 -13.42
N ILE A 228 -18.50 -4.27 -13.17
CA ILE A 228 -17.08 -4.30 -12.80
C ILE A 228 -16.30 -5.35 -13.58
N ASP A 229 -14.98 -5.17 -13.66
CA ASP A 229 -14.08 -6.00 -14.44
C ASP A 229 -12.85 -6.36 -13.58
N ARG A 230 -12.38 -7.61 -13.70
CA ARG A 230 -11.23 -8.15 -12.95
C ARG A 230 -9.88 -7.73 -13.53
N SER A 231 -9.88 -7.12 -14.71
CA SER A 231 -8.68 -6.55 -15.32
C SER A 231 -8.40 -5.14 -14.78
N ILE A 232 -7.12 -4.80 -14.76
CA ILE A 232 -6.62 -3.48 -14.42
C ILE A 232 -6.30 -2.75 -15.73
N HIS A 233 -6.71 -1.49 -15.86
CA HIS A 233 -6.43 -0.70 -17.05
C HIS A 233 -4.91 -0.64 -17.32
N TRP A 234 -4.51 -0.87 -18.57
CA TRP A 234 -3.12 -1.06 -19.06
C TRP A 234 -2.32 -2.28 -18.55
N ILE A 235 -2.67 -2.88 -17.41
CA ILE A 235 -1.97 -4.07 -16.88
C ILE A 235 -2.63 -5.37 -17.39
N GLY A 236 -3.95 -5.39 -17.52
CA GLY A 236 -4.71 -6.59 -17.89
C GLY A 236 -5.11 -7.43 -16.67
N SER A 237 -5.30 -8.73 -16.88
CA SER A 237 -5.74 -9.65 -15.82
C SER A 237 -4.65 -9.89 -14.79
N VAL A 238 -5.04 -9.94 -13.51
CA VAL A 238 -4.15 -10.33 -12.42
C VAL A 238 -3.83 -11.82 -12.54
N GLN A 239 -2.55 -12.17 -12.72
CA GLN A 239 -2.10 -13.54 -13.02
C GLN A 239 -1.99 -14.43 -11.79
N GLY A 240 -1.96 -13.84 -10.60
CA GLY A 240 -1.77 -14.50 -9.32
C GLY A 240 -1.47 -13.47 -8.24
N TRP A 241 -1.23 -13.93 -7.02
CA TRP A 241 -0.73 -13.08 -5.93
C TRP A 241 0.44 -13.76 -5.22
N ARG A 242 1.36 -12.94 -4.71
CA ARG A 242 2.60 -13.42 -4.09
C ARG A 242 2.51 -13.47 -2.58
N ARG A 243 2.95 -14.58 -1.98
CA ARG A 243 3.11 -14.69 -0.52
C ARG A 243 4.11 -13.66 -0.02
N LYS A 244 3.82 -13.01 1.11
CA LYS A 244 4.61 -11.92 1.71
C LYS A 244 6.07 -12.32 1.92
N GLN A 245 6.32 -13.56 2.31
CA GLN A 245 7.67 -14.12 2.50
C GLN A 245 8.50 -14.17 1.20
N ASN A 246 7.83 -14.18 0.03
CA ASN A 246 8.44 -14.19 -1.30
C ASN A 246 8.46 -12.79 -1.93
N VAL A 247 7.96 -11.75 -1.25
CA VAL A 247 8.08 -10.36 -1.70
C VAL A 247 9.47 -9.87 -1.31
N THR A 248 10.29 -9.56 -2.32
CA THR A 248 11.71 -9.24 -2.13
C THR A 248 12.06 -7.81 -2.55
N VAL A 249 12.92 -7.18 -1.76
CA VAL A 249 13.56 -5.90 -2.07
C VAL A 249 14.34 -6.01 -3.38
N GLY A 250 14.24 -5.00 -4.22
CA GLY A 250 14.78 -4.98 -5.59
C GLY A 250 13.80 -5.45 -6.66
N THR A 251 12.66 -6.04 -6.28
CA THR A 251 11.60 -6.43 -7.23
C THR A 251 11.06 -5.19 -7.96
N ARG A 252 10.99 -5.27 -9.29
CA ARG A 252 10.33 -4.27 -10.14
C ARG A 252 8.81 -4.42 -10.08
N VAL A 253 8.14 -3.28 -9.97
CA VAL A 253 6.70 -3.22 -9.74
C VAL A 253 6.07 -2.14 -10.60
N MET A 254 4.77 -2.26 -10.82
CA MET A 254 3.96 -1.30 -11.54
C MET A 254 2.57 -1.19 -10.91
N LYS A 255 1.88 -0.09 -11.22
CA LYS A 255 0.47 0.09 -10.88
C LYS A 255 -0.22 0.89 -11.97
N THR A 256 -1.55 0.88 -11.96
CA THR A 256 -2.37 1.89 -12.62
C THR A 256 -3.23 2.56 -11.56
N GLY A 257 -3.24 3.89 -11.52
CA GLY A 257 -4.08 4.64 -10.60
C GLY A 257 -4.60 5.94 -11.17
N ARG A 258 -5.67 6.44 -10.57
CA ARG A 258 -6.49 7.50 -11.17
C ARG A 258 -5.75 8.82 -11.41
N THR A 259 -4.67 9.07 -10.66
CA THR A 259 -3.96 10.36 -10.67
C THR A 259 -2.69 10.28 -11.49
N THR A 260 -1.82 9.31 -11.22
CA THR A 260 -0.52 9.24 -11.92
C THR A 260 -0.53 8.24 -13.08
N ASN A 261 -1.70 7.71 -13.46
CA ASN A 261 -1.85 6.74 -14.54
C ASN A 261 -1.01 5.48 -14.29
N HIS A 262 -0.37 4.96 -15.32
CA HIS A 262 0.50 3.78 -15.25
C HIS A 262 1.93 4.19 -14.87
N THR A 263 2.38 3.74 -13.71
CA THR A 263 3.70 4.07 -13.16
C THR A 263 4.45 2.81 -12.77
N HIS A 264 5.77 2.94 -12.70
CA HIS A 264 6.68 1.86 -12.35
C HIS A 264 7.56 2.27 -11.17
N GLY A 265 8.01 1.27 -10.41
CA GLY A 265 8.93 1.47 -9.30
C GLY A 265 9.67 0.20 -8.93
N VAL A 266 10.33 0.26 -7.78
CA VAL A 266 11.10 -0.86 -7.22
C VAL A 266 10.82 -0.93 -5.73
N ILE A 267 10.69 -2.14 -5.19
CA ILE A 267 10.60 -2.37 -3.74
C ILE A 267 11.95 -2.03 -3.11
N THR A 268 11.95 -1.09 -2.17
CA THR A 268 13.15 -0.58 -1.49
C THR A 268 13.26 -1.11 -0.07
N ALA A 269 12.12 -1.41 0.57
CA ALA A 269 12.07 -2.08 1.86
C ALA A 269 10.83 -2.97 2.01
N VAL A 270 10.94 -3.96 2.88
CA VAL A 270 9.85 -4.82 3.34
C VAL A 270 9.88 -4.92 4.87
N ASN A 271 8.83 -5.50 5.46
CA ASN A 271 8.66 -5.55 6.91
C ASN A 271 8.73 -4.14 7.55
N ALA A 272 8.31 -3.10 6.82
CA ALA A 272 8.45 -1.74 7.32
C ALA A 272 7.38 -1.46 8.39
N THR A 273 7.80 -0.83 9.49
CA THR A 273 6.91 -0.19 10.45
C THR A 273 6.95 1.31 10.19
N VAL A 274 5.80 1.92 9.94
CA VAL A 274 5.68 3.33 9.52
C VAL A 274 4.51 4.03 10.20
N ASP A 275 4.70 5.30 10.54
CA ASP A 275 3.64 6.17 11.06
C ASP A 275 3.05 7.00 9.91
N VAL A 276 1.74 6.86 9.69
CA VAL A 276 1.03 7.46 8.56
C VAL A 276 -0.03 8.43 9.06
N ASN A 277 -0.05 9.63 8.49
CA ASN A 277 -1.04 10.65 8.81
C ASN A 277 -2.25 10.60 7.88
N TYR A 278 -3.45 10.71 8.45
CA TYR A 278 -4.76 10.64 7.79
C TYR A 278 -5.53 11.98 7.83
N GLY A 279 -4.81 13.08 7.95
CA GLY A 279 -5.33 14.43 8.17
C GLY A 279 -5.79 14.67 9.61
N SER A 280 -5.93 15.96 9.96
CA SER A 280 -6.53 16.42 11.22
C SER A 280 -5.86 15.84 12.49
N GLY A 281 -4.54 15.63 12.46
CA GLY A 281 -3.79 15.07 13.58
C GLY A 281 -3.99 13.57 13.81
N ARG A 282 -4.74 12.87 12.95
CA ARG A 282 -4.92 11.42 13.04
C ARG A 282 -3.69 10.72 12.46
N VAL A 283 -2.94 10.02 13.31
CA VAL A 283 -1.78 9.22 12.91
C VAL A 283 -2.06 7.76 13.26
N ALA A 284 -1.63 6.83 12.42
CA ALA A 284 -1.71 5.40 12.68
C ALA A 284 -0.39 4.72 12.33
N ARG A 285 0.08 3.84 13.21
CA ARG A 285 1.25 3.00 12.99
C ARG A 285 0.85 1.75 12.24
N PHE A 286 1.47 1.54 11.09
CA PHE A 286 1.33 0.35 10.28
C PHE A 286 2.60 -0.50 10.39
N ARG A 287 2.44 -1.81 10.51
CA ARG A 287 3.53 -2.79 10.63
C ARG A 287 3.48 -3.77 9.47
N ASP A 288 4.62 -4.35 9.12
CA ASP A 288 4.75 -5.30 8.01
C ASP A 288 4.30 -4.70 6.66
N GLN A 289 4.86 -3.54 6.31
CA GLN A 289 4.55 -2.81 5.08
C GLN A 289 5.63 -2.98 4.00
N ILE A 290 5.22 -2.77 2.75
CA ILE A 290 6.10 -2.67 1.59
C ILE A 290 6.38 -1.19 1.33
N VAL A 291 7.65 -0.84 1.14
CA VAL A 291 8.07 0.50 0.69
C VAL A 291 8.66 0.38 -0.70
N THR A 292 8.24 1.25 -1.60
CA THR A 292 8.79 1.36 -2.95
C THR A 292 9.39 2.75 -3.19
N THR A 293 10.15 2.87 -4.28
CA THR A 293 10.40 4.19 -4.88
C THR A 293 9.06 4.89 -5.14
N ASN A 294 9.04 6.22 -5.17
CA ASN A 294 7.81 6.92 -5.49
C ASN A 294 7.26 6.46 -6.86
N LEU A 295 6.01 6.01 -6.86
CA LEU A 295 5.25 5.65 -8.04
C LEU A 295 3.80 6.18 -7.95
N SER A 296 3.50 7.08 -7.00
CA SER A 296 2.13 7.52 -6.76
C SER A 296 2.02 8.95 -6.25
N SER A 297 0.80 9.48 -6.36
CA SER A 297 0.41 10.73 -5.73
C SER A 297 -0.92 10.56 -5.02
N GLY A 298 -1.29 11.57 -4.23
CA GLY A 298 -2.60 11.63 -3.58
C GLY A 298 -3.72 11.38 -4.57
N GLY A 299 -4.47 10.31 -4.33
CA GLY A 299 -5.55 9.84 -5.19
C GLY A 299 -5.34 8.49 -5.87
N ASP A 300 -4.09 8.04 -5.98
CA ASP A 300 -3.79 6.66 -6.39
C ASP A 300 -4.06 5.63 -5.29
N SER A 301 -4.40 6.07 -4.07
CA SER A 301 -4.82 5.23 -2.95
C SER A 301 -5.82 4.16 -3.39
N GLY A 302 -5.48 2.90 -3.15
CA GLY A 302 -6.26 1.74 -3.54
C GLY A 302 -5.79 1.08 -4.83
N SER A 303 -4.80 1.65 -5.53
CA SER A 303 -4.17 0.99 -6.69
C SER A 303 -3.56 -0.35 -6.27
N LEU A 304 -3.81 -1.40 -7.06
CA LEU A 304 -3.10 -2.67 -6.91
C LEU A 304 -1.68 -2.51 -7.48
N ILE A 305 -0.69 -2.86 -6.68
CA ILE A 305 0.70 -2.96 -7.13
C ILE A 305 0.94 -4.41 -7.58
N THR A 306 1.43 -4.55 -8.80
CA THR A 306 1.81 -5.84 -9.39
C THR A 306 3.27 -5.85 -9.79
N THR A 307 3.85 -7.03 -9.96
CA THR A 307 5.06 -7.20 -10.77
C THR A 307 4.74 -6.99 -12.26
N ASN A 308 5.76 -6.90 -13.11
CA ASN A 308 5.61 -6.67 -14.55
C ASN A 308 4.85 -7.80 -15.28
N ASP A 309 4.85 -9.01 -14.73
CA ASP A 309 4.09 -10.17 -15.21
C ASP A 309 2.67 -10.26 -14.60
N GLY A 310 2.19 -9.20 -13.94
CA GLY A 310 0.81 -9.10 -13.46
C GLY A 310 0.51 -9.89 -12.18
N VAL A 311 1.53 -10.25 -11.39
CA VAL A 311 1.35 -10.88 -10.08
C VAL A 311 1.15 -9.80 -9.03
N ALA A 312 0.03 -9.85 -8.30
CA ALA A 312 -0.28 -8.92 -7.23
C ALA A 312 0.68 -9.08 -6.04
N ILE A 313 1.18 -7.97 -5.52
CA ILE A 313 2.10 -7.95 -4.38
C ILE A 313 1.62 -7.08 -3.22
N GLY A 314 0.88 -6.00 -3.51
CA GLY A 314 0.45 -5.07 -2.47
C GLY A 314 -0.67 -4.13 -2.89
N LEU A 315 -1.29 -3.52 -1.88
CA LEU A 315 -2.34 -2.52 -2.02
C LEU A 315 -1.80 -1.18 -1.55
N LEU A 316 -1.66 -0.23 -2.46
CA LEU A 316 -1.18 1.12 -2.16
C LEU A 316 -2.15 1.84 -1.23
N PHE A 317 -1.65 2.51 -0.17
CA PHE A 317 -2.51 3.31 0.71
C PHE A 317 -1.92 4.65 1.18
N ALA A 318 -0.60 4.81 1.14
CA ALA A 318 0.06 6.02 1.60
C ALA A 318 1.37 6.27 0.82
N GLY A 319 1.95 7.45 1.00
CA GLY A 319 3.23 7.78 0.40
C GLY A 319 3.70 9.19 0.76
N SER A 320 4.75 9.61 0.08
CA SER A 320 5.30 10.96 0.11
C SER A 320 5.82 11.33 -1.29
N SER A 321 6.50 12.47 -1.42
CA SER A 321 7.17 12.84 -2.68
C SER A 321 8.30 11.88 -3.07
N SER A 322 8.83 11.07 -2.15
CA SER A 322 9.99 10.20 -2.37
C SER A 322 9.68 8.70 -2.33
N VAL A 323 8.62 8.27 -1.65
CA VAL A 323 8.27 6.84 -1.49
C VAL A 323 6.78 6.58 -1.63
N THR A 324 6.44 5.34 -1.92
CA THR A 324 5.06 4.82 -1.87
C THR A 324 5.02 3.65 -0.88
N ILE A 325 3.95 3.60 -0.08
CA ILE A 325 3.73 2.59 0.96
C ILE A 325 2.52 1.73 0.56
N ALA A 326 2.70 0.42 0.65
CA ALA A 326 1.66 -0.54 0.34
C ALA A 326 1.56 -1.65 1.39
N ASN A 327 0.32 -2.06 1.64
CA ASN A 327 0.02 -3.24 2.45
C ASN A 327 0.38 -4.49 1.66
N HIS A 328 0.83 -5.57 2.33
CA HIS A 328 0.96 -6.87 1.65
C HIS A 328 -0.40 -7.38 1.17
N ILE A 329 -0.47 -7.84 -0.08
CA ILE A 329 -1.73 -8.36 -0.63
C ILE A 329 -2.21 -9.61 0.10
N GLU A 330 -1.30 -10.42 0.64
CA GLU A 330 -1.63 -11.59 1.47
C GLU A 330 -2.43 -11.21 2.73
N HIS A 331 -2.05 -10.10 3.40
CA HIS A 331 -2.79 -9.60 4.57
C HIS A 331 -4.16 -9.07 4.18
N VAL A 332 -4.22 -8.28 3.10
CA VAL A 332 -5.48 -7.74 2.56
C VAL A 332 -6.45 -8.88 2.25
N ARG A 333 -5.97 -9.89 1.50
CA ARG A 333 -6.70 -11.11 1.15
C ARG A 333 -7.25 -11.81 2.40
N SER A 334 -6.35 -12.08 3.35
CA SER A 334 -6.66 -12.90 4.52
C SER A 334 -7.61 -12.21 5.50
N LEU A 335 -7.41 -10.92 5.75
CA LEU A 335 -8.21 -10.15 6.71
C LEU A 335 -9.61 -9.83 6.16
N LEU A 336 -9.73 -9.57 4.86
CA LEU A 336 -11.04 -9.30 4.23
C LEU A 336 -11.78 -10.59 3.80
N GLY A 337 -11.12 -11.74 3.84
CA GLY A 337 -11.68 -13.04 3.44
C GLY A 337 -12.00 -13.10 1.94
N ILE A 338 -11.13 -12.55 1.09
CA ILE A 338 -11.33 -12.44 -0.35
C ILE A 338 -10.28 -13.21 -1.15
N GLU A 339 -10.50 -13.40 -2.44
CA GLU A 339 -9.52 -13.80 -3.45
C GLU A 339 -9.33 -12.70 -4.48
N VAL A 340 -8.07 -12.43 -4.80
CA VAL A 340 -7.67 -11.44 -5.82
C VAL A 340 -7.39 -12.13 -7.16
N ALA A 341 -6.80 -13.33 -7.09
CA ALA A 341 -6.49 -14.18 -8.23
C ALA A 341 -6.36 -15.64 -7.75
N GLU A 342 -6.51 -16.57 -8.67
CA GLU A 342 -6.59 -18.01 -8.42
C GLU A 342 -5.21 -18.63 -8.11
N ASN A 343 -4.14 -18.07 -8.70
CA ASN A 343 -2.78 -18.58 -8.53
C ASN A 343 -2.09 -17.95 -7.31
N ILE A 344 -1.47 -18.81 -6.47
CA ILE A 344 -0.68 -18.44 -5.29
C ILE A 344 0.80 -18.66 -5.61
N LEU A 345 1.64 -17.62 -5.47
CA LEU A 345 3.05 -17.60 -5.90
C LEU A 345 4.04 -17.25 -4.77
#